data_AF-A0A3D4CRR1-F1
#
_entry.id   AF-A0A3D4CRR1-F1
#
_cell.length_a   1.000
_cell.length_b   1.000
_cell.length_c   1.000
_cell.angle_alpha   90.00
_cell.angle_beta   90.00
_cell.angle_gamma   90.00
#
_symmetry.space_group_name_H-M   'P 1'
#
loop_
_entity.id
_entity.type
_entity.pdbx_description
1 polymer ?
#
loop_
_entity_poly.entity_id
_entity_poly.type
_entity_poly.pdbx_seq_one_letter_code
_entity_poly.pdbx_strand_id
1 'polypeptide(L)'
;MRNCLLTICWTLTLASSGHADTPADLAKQIAIIQAVEPEGVGNRNAAAAFQVLSRSGASSLLPLLSAIEASNPIARNWLRASIEVIVERQIASGDPLPLDALRNFLK
;
A
#
# COMPACT_ATOMS: atom_id res chain seq x y z
N MET A 1 -55.48 17.20 1.82
CA MET A 1 -55.21 16.61 0.50
C MET A 1 -53.97 17.26 -0.07
N ARG A 2 -53.00 16.47 -0.56
CA ARG A 2 -51.98 16.85 -1.56
C ARG A 2 -50.85 17.75 -1.06
N ASN A 3 -49.54 17.52 -1.21
CA ASN A 3 -48.66 16.52 -1.82
C ASN A 3 -47.25 16.86 -1.27
N CYS A 4 -46.42 15.92 -0.79
CA CYS A 4 -45.61 14.97 -1.56
C CYS A 4 -44.47 15.65 -2.37
N LEU A 5 -43.25 15.10 -2.18
CA LEU A 5 -42.07 15.16 -3.06
C LEU A 5 -41.14 16.39 -2.86
N LEU A 6 -39.81 16.28 -2.77
CA LEU A 6 -38.88 15.19 -3.02
C LEU A 6 -37.55 15.55 -2.34
N THR A 7 -37.09 14.69 -1.44
CA THR A 7 -35.73 14.67 -0.89
C THR A 7 -34.80 14.17 -1.99
N ILE A 8 -33.85 14.99 -2.47
CA ILE A 8 -32.80 14.54 -3.37
C ILE A 8 -31.49 14.55 -2.58
N CYS A 9 -31.23 13.43 -1.91
CA CYS A 9 -29.93 13.14 -1.30
C CYS A 9 -29.02 12.61 -2.41
N TRP A 10 -28.11 13.44 -2.90
CA TRP A 10 -27.05 13.00 -3.81
C TRP A 10 -26.03 12.18 -3.02
N THR A 11 -26.20 10.87 -2.99
CA THR A 11 -25.13 9.96 -2.55
C THR A 11 -24.10 9.88 -3.67
N LEU A 12 -23.02 10.65 -3.54
CA LEU A 12 -21.85 10.54 -4.40
C LEU A 12 -21.06 9.30 -3.95
N THR A 13 -21.39 8.14 -4.50
CA THR A 13 -20.66 6.90 -4.22
C THR A 13 -19.33 6.95 -4.97
N LEU A 14 -18.28 7.40 -4.27
CA LEU A 14 -16.91 7.38 -4.78
C LEU A 14 -16.42 5.92 -4.78
N ALA A 15 -16.58 5.22 -5.90
CA ALA A 15 -16.01 3.90 -6.09
C ALA A 15 -14.49 4.03 -6.20
N SER A 16 -13.78 3.82 -5.09
CA SER A 16 -12.32 3.70 -5.06
C SER A 16 -11.90 2.51 -5.92
N SER A 17 -11.52 2.79 -7.17
CA SER A 17 -10.92 1.80 -8.07
C SER A 17 -9.50 1.55 -7.60
N GLY A 18 -9.32 0.60 -6.68
CA GLY A 18 -8.01 0.09 -6.31
C GLY A 18 -7.35 -0.51 -7.55
N HIS A 19 -6.27 0.11 -8.02
CA HIS A 19 -5.44 -0.51 -9.05
C HIS A 19 -4.79 -1.75 -8.43
N ALA A 20 -5.19 -2.92 -8.90
CA ALA A 20 -4.52 -4.17 -8.54
C ALA A 20 -3.18 -4.21 -9.28
N ASP A 21 -2.09 -3.89 -8.58
CA ASP A 21 -0.75 -4.09 -9.12
C ASP A 21 -0.52 -5.58 -9.40
N THR A 22 0.10 -5.90 -10.53
CA THR A 22 0.47 -7.28 -10.80
C THR A 22 1.60 -7.71 -9.85
N PRO A 23 1.71 -9.01 -9.50
CA PRO A 23 2.83 -9.49 -8.68
C PRO A 23 4.21 -9.14 -9.25
N ALA A 24 4.34 -9.12 -10.59
CA ALA A 24 5.57 -8.75 -11.27
C ALA A 24 5.92 -7.27 -11.08
N ASP A 25 4.92 -6.38 -11.15
CA ASP A 25 5.12 -4.95 -10.91
C ASP A 25 5.51 -4.68 -9.45
N LEU A 26 4.84 -5.34 -8.50
CA LEU A 26 5.15 -5.23 -7.07
C LEU A 26 6.61 -5.64 -6.78
N ALA A 27 7.03 -6.81 -7.28
CA ALA A 27 8.40 -7.30 -7.09
C ALA A 27 9.45 -6.34 -7.68
N LYS A 28 9.17 -5.75 -8.84
CA LYS A 28 10.04 -4.75 -9.47
C LYS A 28 10.21 -3.50 -8.60
N GLN A 29 9.12 -2.98 -8.03
CA GLN A 29 9.21 -1.78 -7.17
C GLN A 29 9.96 -2.08 -5.86
N ILE A 30 9.74 -3.26 -5.28
CA ILE A 30 10.51 -3.71 -4.12
C ILE A 30 12.00 -3.76 -4.46
N ALA A 31 12.39 -4.33 -5.59
CA ALA A 31 13.79 -4.41 -6.02
C ALA A 31 14.43 -3.03 -6.20
N ILE A 32 13.68 -2.03 -6.69
CA ILE A 32 14.17 -0.65 -6.79
C ILE A 32 14.47 -0.07 -5.40
N ILE A 33 13.62 -0.33 -4.40
CA ILE A 33 13.87 0.12 -3.02
C ILE A 33 15.05 -0.62 -2.39
N GLN A 34 15.21 -1.92 -2.68
CA GLN A 34 16.35 -2.70 -2.19
C GLN A 34 17.70 -2.18 -2.69
N ALA A 35 17.73 -1.59 -3.89
CA ALA A 35 18.94 -1.08 -4.52
C ALA A 35 19.39 0.31 -4.00
N VAL A 36 18.73 0.85 -2.97
CA VAL A 36 19.14 2.13 -2.38
C VAL A 36 20.40 1.95 -1.57
N GLU A 37 21.39 2.78 -1.84
CA GLU A 37 22.70 2.73 -1.19
C GLU A 37 22.97 4.02 -0.38
N PRO A 38 24.02 4.04 0.46
CA PRO A 38 24.44 5.24 1.17
C PRO A 38 24.66 6.46 0.27
N GLU A 39 24.70 7.65 0.88
CA GLU A 39 24.87 8.94 0.18
C GLU A 39 23.78 9.25 -0.85
N GLY A 40 22.61 8.63 -0.72
CA GLY A 40 21.43 8.92 -1.55
C GLY A 40 21.49 8.30 -2.95
N VAL A 41 22.40 7.36 -3.19
CA VAL A 41 22.44 6.60 -4.44
C VAL A 41 21.13 5.80 -4.59
N GLY A 42 20.44 6.01 -5.72
CA GLY A 42 19.14 5.38 -5.98
C GLY A 42 17.94 6.08 -5.33
N ASN A 43 18.13 7.13 -4.53
CA ASN A 43 17.06 7.75 -3.74
C ASN A 43 15.87 8.27 -4.56
N ARG A 44 16.12 8.86 -5.75
CA ARG A 44 15.04 9.33 -6.64
C ARG A 44 14.16 8.17 -7.13
N ASN A 45 14.78 7.06 -7.52
CA ASN A 45 14.06 5.88 -7.99
C ASN A 45 13.28 5.24 -6.84
N ALA A 46 13.86 5.20 -5.64
CA ALA A 46 13.18 4.71 -4.44
C ALA A 46 12.00 5.60 -4.04
N ALA A 47 12.11 6.92 -4.14
CA ALA A 47 10.99 7.82 -3.91
C ALA A 47 9.82 7.56 -4.89
N ALA A 48 10.13 7.30 -6.16
CA ALA A 48 9.11 6.93 -7.16
C ALA A 48 8.50 5.54 -6.86
N ALA A 49 9.33 4.55 -6.53
CA ALA A 49 8.87 3.21 -6.16
C ALA A 49 8.00 3.25 -4.88
N PHE A 50 8.38 4.05 -3.89
CA PHE A 50 7.60 4.27 -2.68
C PHE A 50 6.20 4.81 -2.98
N GLN A 51 6.06 5.76 -3.93
CA GLN A 51 4.74 6.27 -4.32
C GLN A 51 3.85 5.18 -4.94
N VAL A 52 4.45 4.25 -5.68
CA VAL A 52 3.72 3.10 -6.26
C VAL A 52 3.32 2.13 -5.15
N LEU A 53 4.29 1.64 -4.37
CA LEU A 53 4.07 0.66 -3.30
C LEU A 53 3.07 1.16 -2.26
N SER A 54 3.16 2.43 -1.87
CA SER A 54 2.26 3.02 -0.88
C SER A 54 0.81 3.09 -1.36
N ARG A 55 0.55 3.02 -2.68
CA ARG A 55 -0.80 3.00 -3.28
C ARG A 55 -1.33 1.59 -3.49
N SER A 56 -0.49 0.57 -3.42
CA SER A 56 -0.90 -0.84 -3.55
C SER A 56 -1.90 -1.25 -2.46
N GLY A 57 -2.76 -2.22 -2.76
CA GLY A 57 -3.77 -2.73 -1.82
C GLY A 57 -3.19 -3.62 -0.71
N ALA A 58 -4.03 -4.01 0.26
CA ALA A 58 -3.60 -4.76 1.44
C ALA A 58 -2.95 -6.14 1.12
N SER A 59 -3.16 -6.70 -0.07
CA SER A 59 -2.49 -7.91 -0.55
C SER A 59 -0.97 -7.75 -0.72
N SER A 60 -0.45 -6.52 -0.83
CA SER A 60 0.99 -6.26 -0.93
C SER A 60 1.73 -6.34 0.41
N LEU A 61 1.01 -6.36 1.54
CA LEU A 61 1.60 -6.29 2.87
C LEU A 61 2.56 -7.46 3.15
N LEU A 62 2.19 -8.69 2.81
CA LEU A 62 3.07 -9.85 3.02
C LEU A 62 4.35 -9.77 2.19
N PRO A 63 4.31 -9.57 0.86
CA PRO A 63 5.52 -9.38 0.07
C PRO A 63 6.43 -8.25 0.58
N LEU A 64 5.86 -7.13 1.02
CA LEU A 64 6.63 -6.02 1.60
C LEU A 64 7.28 -6.39 2.92
N LEU A 65 6.56 -7.08 3.81
CA LEU A 65 7.10 -7.59 5.08
C LEU A 65 8.22 -8.61 4.85
N SER A 66 8.05 -9.55 3.92
CA SER A 66 9.09 -10.52 3.58
C SER A 66 10.35 -9.85 3.02
N ALA A 67 10.20 -8.76 2.28
CA ALA A 67 11.34 -8.02 1.72
C ALA A 67 12.18 -7.30 2.79
N ILE A 68 11.61 -6.99 3.97
CA ILE A 68 12.32 -6.29 5.05
C ILE A 68 13.54 -7.08 5.54
N GLU A 69 13.48 -8.41 5.59
CA GLU A 69 14.58 -9.23 6.11
C GLU A 69 15.87 -9.06 5.31
N ALA A 70 15.76 -9.10 3.98
CA ALA A 70 16.88 -8.94 3.05
C ALA A 70 17.37 -7.49 2.91
N SER A 71 16.71 -6.53 3.56
CA SER A 71 16.96 -5.10 3.35
C SER A 71 18.13 -4.55 4.16
N ASN A 72 18.94 -3.72 3.50
CA ASN A 72 19.83 -2.79 4.19
C ASN A 72 19.02 -1.78 5.04
N PRO A 73 19.66 -1.03 5.97
CA PRO A 73 18.92 -0.12 6.86
C PRO A 73 18.10 0.96 6.15
N ILE A 74 18.55 1.44 4.99
CA ILE A 74 17.88 2.49 4.22
C ILE A 74 16.65 1.92 3.51
N ALA A 75 16.82 0.82 2.77
CA ALA A 75 15.73 0.10 2.11
C ALA A 75 14.65 -0.36 3.11
N ARG A 76 15.08 -0.85 4.28
CA ARG A 76 14.18 -1.24 5.38
C ARG A 76 13.29 -0.08 5.82
N ASN A 77 13.84 1.13 5.88
CA ASN A 77 13.07 2.31 6.25
C ASN A 77 12.00 2.64 5.22
N TRP A 78 12.34 2.60 3.94
CA TRP A 78 11.40 2.82 2.84
C TRP A 78 10.26 1.79 2.82
N LEU A 79 10.58 0.51 3.01
CA LEU A 79 9.57 -0.55 3.03
C LEU A 79 8.61 -0.42 4.23
N ARG A 80 9.14 -0.12 5.42
CA ARG A 80 8.31 0.12 6.62
C ARG A 80 7.35 1.29 6.40
N ALA A 81 7.84 2.41 5.87
CA ALA A 81 7.01 3.57 5.57
C ALA A 81 5.91 3.23 4.54
N SER A 82 6.23 2.41 3.53
CA SER A 82 5.23 1.96 2.53
C SER A 82 4.12 1.14 3.19
N ILE A 83 4.50 0.22 4.09
CA ILE A 83 3.56 -0.61 4.86
C ILE A 83 2.68 0.27 5.75
N GLU A 84 3.26 1.22 6.47
CA GLU A 84 2.53 2.16 7.34
C GLU A 84 1.44 2.90 6.55
N VAL A 85 1.78 3.49 5.40
CA VAL A 85 0.82 4.21 4.55
C VAL A 85 -0.32 3.30 4.07
N ILE A 86 -0.02 2.06 3.67
CA ILE A 86 -1.04 1.10 3.22
C ILE A 86 -1.98 0.75 4.37
N VAL A 87 -1.43 0.43 5.55
CA VAL A 87 -2.20 0.04 6.74
C VAL A 87 -3.08 1.20 7.23
N GLU A 88 -2.53 2.41 7.35
CA GLU A 88 -3.27 3.59 7.77
C GLU A 88 -4.44 3.89 6.83
N ARG A 89 -4.21 3.85 5.51
CA ARG A 89 -5.28 4.04 4.52
C ARG A 89 -6.35 2.97 4.63
N GLN A 90 -5.96 1.71 4.79
CA GLN A 90 -6.89 0.59 4.89
C GLN A 90 -7.79 0.74 6.13
N ILE A 91 -7.18 1.08 7.28
CA ILE A 91 -7.91 1.35 8.54
C ILE A 91 -8.85 2.55 8.37
N ALA A 92 -8.37 3.65 7.80
CA ALA A 92 -9.17 4.86 7.59
C ALA A 92 -10.37 4.62 6.66
N SER A 93 -10.23 3.71 5.69
CA SER A 93 -11.28 3.35 4.73
C SER A 93 -12.24 2.26 5.25
N GLY A 94 -11.93 1.64 6.40
CA GLY A 94 -12.68 0.52 6.95
C GLY A 94 -12.53 -0.79 6.16
N ASP A 95 -11.56 -0.85 5.25
CA ASP A 95 -11.30 -2.03 4.43
C ASP A 95 -10.52 -3.09 5.25
N PRO A 96 -10.64 -4.40 4.95
CA PRO A 96 -10.02 -5.44 5.76
C PRO A 96 -8.51 -5.58 5.54
N LEU A 97 -7.75 -5.85 6.60
CA LEU A 97 -6.36 -6.31 6.51
C LEU A 97 -6.31 -7.84 6.33
N PRO A 98 -5.26 -8.40 5.69
CA PRO A 98 -5.10 -9.84 5.50
C PRO A 98 -4.61 -10.53 6.79
N LEU A 99 -5.41 -10.50 7.85
CA LEU A 99 -5.01 -10.90 9.20
C LEU A 99 -4.57 -12.37 9.29
N ASP A 100 -5.19 -13.29 8.55
CA ASP A 100 -4.79 -14.70 8.55
C ASP A 100 -3.41 -14.90 7.94
N ALA A 101 -3.13 -14.21 6.84
CA ALA A 101 -1.84 -14.25 6.17
C ALA A 101 -0.75 -13.63 7.07
N LEU A 102 -1.05 -12.50 7.73
CA LEU A 102 -0.14 -11.86 8.69
C LEU A 102 0.11 -12.73 9.92
N ARG A 103 -0.93 -13.37 10.46
CA ARG A 103 -0.80 -14.31 11.58
C ARG A 103 0.09 -15.49 11.22
N ASN A 104 -0.04 -16.02 10.01
CA ASN A 104 0.80 -17.14 9.56
C ASN A 104 2.25 -16.71 9.32
N PHE A 105 2.50 -15.45 8.94
CA PHE A 105 3.85 -14.90 8.79
C PHE A 105 4.60 -14.77 10.13
N LEU A 106 3.89 -14.55 11.25
CA LEU A 106 4.47 -14.36 12.58
C LEU A 106 4.76 -15.66 13.36
N LYS A 107 4.34 -16.81 12.84
CA LYS A 107 4.59 -18.11 13.46
C LYS A 107 5.98 -18.60 13.09
#